data_AF-A0AAE8IPZ4-F1
#
_entry.id   AF-A0AAE8IPZ4-F1
#
_cell.length_a   1.000
_cell.length_b   1.000
_cell.length_c   1.000
_cell.angle_alpha   90.00
_cell.angle_beta   90.00
_cell.angle_gamma   90.00
#
_symmetry.space_group_name_H-M   'P 1'
#
loop_
_entity.id
_entity.type
_entity.pdbx_description
1 polymer ?
#
loop_
_entity_poly.entity_id
_entity_poly.type
_entity_poly.pdbx_seq_one_letter_code
_entity_poly.pdbx_strand_id
1 'polypeptide(L)'
;MTIAPRRQPSRTKRNRTSLLFERGMALLASANLVLVLFDLSYIPLRNFWLQGRVQFYARIAKYEWKFPAEPVRILPVNVTHAYDWVKGIEENRDTAYYLQRVEDLQAKIQQINDLTLRSTGSNNGIVGSGDRQDITTQLRRYNQEQEAILAELRELSVEMVDTNPFEIANKTGTLEKIKNRMRRHVFGDASASSKDAFQLFWSSEYLSENGWREEFNFYEREIEPLLETNYFRPIGENGKYIDNFGILDFPFFLAFLLEFLARSWYISRRRTGVSWFDAMLWRWYDIFLLIPLFRWLRVIPVIVRLNQADLIDLSAIQKQASQGFVAGIAEDITEVVVIRIINQIQGSIHRGEFATLLAQTTSREYVDLNDINEPVELAKLMANLLVHQVLPKIQPEAEAVIRHTLDRVISMSPAYQGLQMLPGIGDLKGTLAKQLSHQLYQVTADTLKAVLEEDPVFEQLLEELLTQLTSSITSEIQGQESLAQMESLINDLLEEVKINYVERLSEEDVEDILEQTRALRQMTR
;
A
#
# COMPACT_ATOMS: atom_id res chain seq x y z
N MET A 1 -39.71 -20.42 4.68
CA MET A 1 -38.39 -20.82 4.16
C MET A 1 -37.32 -20.28 5.10
N THR A 2 -36.59 -21.18 5.76
CA THR A 2 -35.54 -20.87 6.72
C THR A 2 -34.27 -20.48 5.95
N ILE A 3 -33.79 -19.26 6.15
CA ILE A 3 -32.56 -18.74 5.52
C ILE A 3 -31.38 -19.46 6.18
N ALA A 4 -30.74 -20.35 5.44
CA ALA A 4 -29.49 -20.98 5.86
C ALA A 4 -28.35 -19.94 5.83
N PRO A 5 -27.48 -19.87 6.85
CA PRO A 5 -26.34 -18.96 6.81
C PRO A 5 -25.32 -19.44 5.77
N ARG A 6 -24.96 -18.54 4.84
CA ARG A 6 -23.86 -18.72 3.89
C ARG A 6 -22.60 -19.14 4.65
N ARG A 7 -22.11 -20.36 4.38
CA ARG A 7 -20.80 -20.82 4.87
C ARG A 7 -19.72 -19.98 4.20
N GLN A 8 -19.01 -19.18 5.00
CA GLN A 8 -17.76 -18.55 4.57
C GLN A 8 -16.78 -19.64 4.07
N PRO A 9 -16.06 -19.42 2.96
CA PRO A 9 -15.07 -20.37 2.50
C PRO A 9 -14.00 -20.53 3.57
N SER A 10 -13.90 -21.73 4.16
CA SER A 10 -12.89 -22.03 5.16
C SER A 10 -11.50 -21.85 4.54
N ARG A 11 -10.70 -20.93 5.10
CA ARG A 11 -9.28 -20.76 4.80
C ARG A 11 -8.63 -22.15 4.67
N THR A 12 -8.19 -22.51 3.46
CA THR A 12 -7.44 -23.74 3.23
C THR A 12 -6.25 -23.75 4.18
N LYS A 13 -6.19 -24.74 5.09
CA LYS A 13 -5.12 -24.88 6.08
C LYS A 13 -3.78 -24.92 5.35
N ARG A 14 -3.05 -23.79 5.33
CA ARG A 14 -1.66 -23.74 4.87
C ARG A 14 -0.85 -24.77 5.66
N ASN A 15 0.02 -25.50 4.97
CA ASN A 15 0.92 -26.46 5.61
C ASN A 15 1.75 -25.77 6.69
N ARG A 16 1.84 -26.37 7.89
CA ARG A 16 2.57 -25.80 9.04
C ARG A 16 4.03 -25.46 8.70
N THR A 17 4.67 -26.25 7.84
CA THR A 17 6.07 -26.03 7.41
C THR A 17 6.23 -24.79 6.54
N SER A 18 5.29 -24.50 5.63
CA SER A 18 5.33 -23.25 4.86
C SER A 18 5.11 -22.04 5.75
N LEU A 19 4.25 -22.15 6.77
CA LEU A 19 3.99 -21.05 7.70
C LEU A 19 5.22 -20.71 8.56
N LEU A 20 5.95 -21.72 9.05
CA LEU A 20 7.18 -21.51 9.82
C LEU A 20 8.28 -20.83 8.98
N PHE A 21 8.42 -21.23 7.72
CA PHE A 21 9.36 -20.57 6.80
C PHE A 21 8.98 -19.10 6.55
N GLU A 22 7.70 -18.80 6.32
CA GLU A 22 7.22 -17.42 6.13
C GLU A 22 7.48 -16.56 7.37
N ARG A 23 7.27 -17.12 8.57
CA ARG A 23 7.59 -16.43 9.84
C ARG A 23 9.09 -16.16 9.98
N GLY A 24 9.93 -17.14 9.67
CA GLY A 24 11.39 -16.96 9.68
C GLY A 24 11.84 -15.86 8.72
N MET A 25 11.32 -15.86 7.50
CA MET A 25 11.62 -14.82 6.50
C MET A 25 11.08 -13.45 6.89
N ALA A 26 9.89 -13.37 7.49
CA ALA A 26 9.31 -12.12 7.98
C ALA A 26 10.14 -11.53 9.14
N LEU A 27 10.62 -12.37 10.06
CA LEU A 27 11.52 -11.95 11.13
C LEU A 27 12.87 -11.47 10.59
N LEU A 28 13.45 -12.19 9.63
CA LEU A 28 14.71 -11.80 9.00
C LEU A 28 14.58 -10.46 8.24
N ALA A 29 13.47 -10.26 7.53
CA ALA A 29 13.15 -8.99 6.87
C ALA A 29 12.92 -7.85 7.88
N SER A 30 12.26 -8.13 9.00
CA SER A 30 12.04 -7.15 10.08
C SER A 30 13.35 -6.75 10.75
N ALA A 31 14.23 -7.70 11.04
CA ALA A 31 15.56 -7.43 11.59
C ALA A 31 16.41 -6.57 10.64
N ASN A 32 16.38 -6.87 9.34
CA ASN A 32 17.04 -6.05 8.33
C ASN A 32 16.47 -4.63 8.28
N LEU A 33 15.14 -4.47 8.35
CA LEU A 33 14.52 -3.14 8.37
C LEU A 33 14.92 -2.33 9.60
N VAL A 34 14.97 -2.95 10.79
CA VAL A 34 15.45 -2.29 12.01
C VAL A 34 16.91 -1.84 11.84
N LEU A 35 17.77 -2.69 11.29
CA LEU A 35 19.17 -2.36 11.01
C LEU A 35 19.30 -1.18 10.03
N VAL A 36 18.48 -1.16 8.97
CA VAL A 36 18.43 -0.05 8.00
C VAL A 36 17.95 1.25 8.64
N LEU A 37 16.88 1.19 9.44
CA LEU A 37 16.36 2.37 10.13
C LEU A 37 17.38 2.91 11.13
N PHE A 38 18.04 2.03 11.87
CA PHE A 38 19.15 2.38 12.75
C PHE A 38 20.26 3.10 11.96
N ASP A 39 20.73 2.52 10.86
CA ASP A 39 21.77 3.10 10.01
C ASP A 39 21.43 4.50 9.47
N LEU A 40 20.20 4.69 9.01
CA LEU A 40 19.70 5.98 8.53
C LEU A 40 19.62 7.02 9.66
N SER A 41 19.24 6.58 10.86
CA SER A 41 19.13 7.44 12.04
C SER A 41 20.46 7.70 12.76
N TYR A 42 21.50 6.90 12.47
CA TYR A 42 22.74 6.89 13.23
C TYR A 42 23.47 8.22 13.21
N ILE A 43 23.71 8.81 12.03
CA ILE A 43 24.43 10.09 11.91
C ILE A 43 23.65 11.24 12.60
N PRO A 44 22.36 11.46 12.31
CA PRO A 44 21.57 12.50 13.00
C PRO A 44 21.51 12.33 14.52
N LEU A 45 21.45 11.08 15.00
CA LEU A 45 21.34 10.76 16.42
C LEU A 45 22.68 10.36 17.06
N ARG A 46 23.83 10.54 16.40
CA ARG A 46 25.12 10.05 16.92
C ARG A 46 25.43 10.63 18.29
N ASN A 47 25.13 11.91 18.52
CA ASN A 47 25.32 12.56 19.82
C ASN A 47 24.56 11.85 20.93
N PHE A 48 23.34 11.40 20.62
CA PHE A 48 22.52 10.63 21.55
C PHE A 48 23.13 9.25 21.79
N TRP A 49 23.61 8.56 20.76
CA TRP A 49 24.27 7.25 20.91
C TRP A 49 25.62 7.32 21.65
N LEU A 50 26.35 8.43 21.52
CA LEU A 50 27.63 8.67 22.20
C LEU A 50 27.42 8.99 23.68
N GLN A 51 26.57 9.97 23.98
CA GLN A 51 26.41 10.47 25.36
C GLN A 51 25.34 9.69 26.14
N GLY A 52 24.38 9.07 25.46
CA GLY A 52 23.20 8.42 26.06
C GLY A 52 22.27 9.40 26.77
N ARG A 53 22.46 10.71 26.61
CA ARG A 53 21.77 11.79 27.32
C ARG A 53 20.61 12.34 26.49
N VAL A 54 19.46 12.57 27.12
CA VAL A 54 18.32 13.26 26.50
C VAL A 54 17.97 14.52 27.28
N GLN A 55 17.79 15.60 26.53
CA GLN A 55 17.21 16.84 27.00
C GLN A 55 16.27 17.37 25.93
N PHE A 56 15.02 17.62 26.30
CA PHE A 56 14.03 18.22 25.41
C PHE A 56 14.17 19.75 25.46
N TYR A 57 14.07 20.37 24.29
CA TYR A 57 14.10 21.82 24.12
C TYR A 57 12.83 22.25 23.40
N ALA A 58 12.11 23.23 23.95
CA ALA A 58 11.00 23.88 23.27
C ALA A 58 11.21 25.39 23.30
N ARG A 59 11.21 26.03 22.13
CA ARG A 59 11.27 27.48 22.03
C ARG A 59 9.93 28.00 21.55
N ILE A 60 9.20 28.67 22.44
CA ILE A 60 7.93 29.32 22.12
C ILE A 60 8.13 30.83 22.29
N ALA A 61 8.10 31.55 21.16
CA ALA A 61 8.46 32.97 21.08
C ALA A 61 9.85 33.27 21.68
N LYS A 62 9.89 34.00 22.81
CA LYS A 62 11.12 34.40 23.52
C LYS A 62 11.51 33.43 24.64
N TYR A 63 10.66 32.47 25.00
CA TYR A 63 10.92 31.55 26.10
C TYR A 63 11.54 30.26 25.59
N GLU A 64 12.65 29.85 26.20
CA GLU A 64 13.33 28.58 25.96
C GLU A 64 13.08 27.67 27.16
N TRP A 65 12.29 26.62 26.94
CA TRP A 65 12.02 25.60 27.95
C TRP A 65 12.95 24.39 27.73
N LYS A 66 13.60 23.95 28.80
CA LYS A 66 14.48 22.77 28.82
C LYS A 66 13.97 21.80 29.86
N PHE A 67 13.76 20.55 29.46
CA PHE A 67 13.32 19.50 30.39
C PHE A 67 13.96 18.16 30.04
N PRO A 68 14.50 17.40 31.00
CA PRO A 68 14.84 17.81 32.39
C PRO A 68 15.92 18.91 32.44
N ALA A 69 16.09 19.56 33.60
CA ALA A 69 17.04 20.67 33.78
C ALA A 69 18.48 20.25 33.46
N GLU A 70 18.85 19.03 33.86
CA GLU A 70 20.10 18.37 33.48
C GLU A 70 19.79 17.22 32.51
N PRO A 71 20.62 16.99 31.48
CA PRO A 71 20.42 15.88 30.55
C PRO A 71 20.49 14.53 31.28
N VAL A 72 19.44 13.70 31.14
CA VAL A 72 19.37 12.40 31.81
C VAL A 72 19.93 11.31 30.90
N ARG A 73 20.83 10.48 31.44
CA ARG A 73 21.36 9.30 30.75
C ARG A 73 20.33 8.16 30.78
N ILE A 74 19.75 7.85 29.64
CA ILE A 74 18.72 6.79 29.50
C ILE A 74 19.25 5.49 28.91
N LEU A 75 20.36 5.53 28.17
CA LEU A 75 20.98 4.33 27.60
C LEU A 75 22.34 4.06 28.26
N PRO A 76 22.53 2.89 28.89
CA PRO A 76 23.82 2.49 29.45
C PRO A 76 24.78 1.92 28.38
N VAL A 77 24.34 1.78 27.11
CA VAL A 77 25.11 1.11 26.05
C VAL A 77 25.69 2.14 25.08
N ASN A 78 27.02 2.17 24.94
CA ASN A 78 27.71 2.97 23.92
C ASN A 78 27.90 2.11 22.66
N VAL A 79 27.00 2.28 21.69
CA VAL A 79 27.06 1.61 20.37
C VAL A 79 28.02 2.30 19.40
N THR A 80 28.50 3.50 19.74
CA THR A 80 29.23 4.41 18.85
C THR A 80 30.56 3.79 18.42
N HIS A 81 31.35 3.24 19.35
CA HIS A 81 32.62 2.58 19.03
C HIS A 81 32.46 1.36 18.11
N ALA A 82 31.34 0.63 18.22
CA ALA A 82 31.09 -0.55 17.41
C ALA A 82 30.56 -0.22 16.01
N TYR A 83 30.03 0.99 15.80
CA TYR A 83 29.34 1.37 14.56
C TYR A 83 30.00 2.52 13.80
N ASP A 84 30.86 3.31 14.43
CA ASP A 84 31.56 4.43 13.77
C ASP A 84 32.36 3.96 12.55
N TRP A 85 32.98 2.77 12.60
CA TRP A 85 33.67 2.19 11.43
C TRP A 85 32.74 1.96 10.23
N VAL A 86 31.45 1.69 10.45
CA VAL A 86 30.45 1.49 9.38
C VAL A 86 30.24 2.82 8.65
N LYS A 87 30.21 3.93 9.38
CA LYS A 87 30.06 5.27 8.81
C LYS A 87 31.40 5.94 8.49
N GLY A 88 32.53 5.24 8.67
CA GLY A 88 33.87 5.80 8.50
C GLY A 88 34.11 7.00 9.41
N ILE A 89 33.57 6.98 10.63
CA ILE A 89 33.72 8.09 11.56
C ILE A 89 35.01 7.90 12.36
N GLU A 90 35.82 8.95 12.38
CA GLU A 90 37.07 9.04 13.11
C GLU A 90 37.02 10.23 14.07
N GLU A 91 37.84 10.21 15.11
CA GLU A 91 38.00 11.35 16.00
C GLU A 91 38.59 12.54 15.23
N ASN A 92 38.08 13.74 15.50
CA ASN A 92 38.66 14.94 14.91
C ASN A 92 40.03 15.19 15.58
N ARG A 93 41.09 15.26 14.77
CA ARG A 93 42.49 15.36 15.26
C ARG A 93 42.70 16.55 16.19
N ASP A 94 42.22 17.73 15.79
CA ASP A 94 42.43 18.97 16.55
C ASP A 94 41.68 18.93 17.88
N THR A 95 40.45 18.40 17.85
CA THR A 95 39.62 18.28 19.06
C THR A 95 40.15 17.20 20.02
N ALA A 96 40.59 16.07 19.49
CA ALA A 96 41.21 15.01 20.30
C ALA A 96 42.52 15.49 20.94
N TYR A 97 43.35 16.22 20.18
CA TYR A 97 44.56 16.83 20.71
C TYR A 97 44.26 17.86 21.80
N TYR A 98 43.25 18.70 21.60
CA TYR A 98 42.78 19.66 22.61
C TYR A 98 42.38 18.97 23.91
N LEU A 99 41.53 17.93 23.84
CA LEU A 99 41.07 17.17 25.01
C LEU A 99 42.25 16.52 25.73
N GLN A 100 43.19 15.91 24.99
CA GLN A 100 44.40 15.33 25.58
C GLN A 100 45.24 16.37 26.33
N ARG A 101 45.38 17.59 25.80
CA ARG A 101 46.11 18.68 26.49
C ARG A 101 45.40 19.13 27.76
N VAL A 102 44.07 19.09 27.81
CA VAL A 102 43.32 19.37 29.04
C VAL A 102 43.56 18.28 30.08
N GLU A 103 43.56 17.00 29.69
CA GLU A 103 43.93 15.89 30.59
C GLU A 103 45.36 16.04 31.12
N ASP A 104 46.32 16.41 30.26
CA ASP A 104 47.71 16.64 30.65
C ASP A 104 47.82 17.78 31.68
N LEU A 105 47.05 18.86 31.50
CA LEU A 105 46.97 19.96 32.45
C LEU A 105 46.44 19.49 33.81
N GLN A 106 45.34 18.73 33.82
CA GLN A 106 44.76 18.20 35.05
C GLN A 106 45.76 17.30 35.79
N ALA A 107 46.42 16.39 35.07
CA ALA A 107 47.45 15.52 35.63
C ALA A 107 48.61 16.34 36.20
N LYS A 108 49.03 17.42 35.52
CA LYS A 108 50.10 18.30 35.99
C LYS A 108 49.72 19.06 37.27
N ILE A 109 48.51 19.61 37.32
CA ILE A 109 47.98 20.31 38.51
C ILE A 109 47.89 19.34 39.70
N GLN A 110 47.45 18.10 39.49
CA GLN A 110 47.43 17.08 40.53
C GLN A 110 48.85 16.76 41.05
N GLN A 111 49.83 16.57 40.16
CA GLN A 111 51.23 16.37 40.53
C GLN A 111 51.79 17.52 41.37
N ILE A 112 51.48 18.77 40.99
CA ILE A 112 51.91 19.97 41.74
C ILE A 112 51.26 20.01 43.11
N ASN A 113 49.96 19.73 43.21
CA ASN A 113 49.24 19.70 44.49
C ASN A 113 49.80 18.62 45.42
N ASP A 114 50.01 17.40 44.93
CA ASP A 114 50.57 16.31 45.71
C ASP A 114 51.99 16.63 46.21
N LEU A 115 52.82 17.22 45.36
CA LEU A 115 54.18 17.61 45.71
C LEU A 115 54.21 18.78 46.71
N THR A 116 53.26 19.71 46.62
CA THR A 116 53.07 20.83 47.56
C THR A 116 52.57 20.33 48.92
N LEU A 117 51.69 19.33 48.94
CA LEU A 117 51.25 18.69 50.18
C LEU A 117 52.41 17.93 50.86
N ARG A 118 53.26 17.24 50.08
CA ARG A 118 54.47 16.58 50.62
C ARG A 118 55.47 17.59 51.19
N SER A 119 55.64 18.75 50.55
CA SER A 119 56.55 19.80 51.04
C SER A 119 56.05 20.45 52.35
N THR A 120 54.74 20.54 52.54
CA THR A 120 54.10 21.19 53.70
C THR A 120 53.84 20.22 54.87
N GLY A 121 53.46 18.97 54.58
CA GLY A 121 53.22 17.92 55.58
C GLY A 121 54.47 17.37 56.25
N SER A 122 55.66 17.63 55.68
CA SER A 122 56.95 17.20 56.21
C SER A 122 57.57 18.16 57.22
N ASN A 123 56.75 18.92 57.95
CA ASN A 123 57.20 19.77 59.06
C ASN A 123 57.39 19.00 60.38
N ASN A 124 57.03 17.71 60.45
CA ASN A 124 57.19 16.85 61.64
C ASN A 124 58.29 15.77 61.51
N GLY A 125 59.12 15.79 60.48
CA GLY A 125 60.20 14.82 60.29
C GLY A 125 61.39 15.42 59.55
N ILE A 126 62.59 15.02 59.96
CA ILE A 126 63.88 15.46 59.40
C ILE A 126 63.95 15.10 57.92
N VAL A 127 63.54 16.02 57.05
CA VAL A 127 63.86 15.99 55.61
C VAL A 127 65.23 16.62 55.46
N GLY A 128 66.18 15.88 54.89
CA GLY A 128 67.52 16.39 54.61
C GLY A 128 67.45 17.61 53.68
N SER A 129 68.36 18.57 53.85
CA SER A 129 68.41 19.80 53.04
C SER A 129 68.44 19.52 51.52
N GLY A 130 69.01 18.37 51.11
CA GLY A 130 69.05 17.90 49.73
C GLY A 130 67.66 17.56 49.15
N ASP A 131 66.79 16.90 49.92
CA ASP A 131 65.45 16.51 49.48
C ASP A 131 64.53 17.74 49.32
N ARG A 132 64.70 18.76 50.18
CA ARG A 132 63.95 20.03 50.08
C ARG A 132 64.35 20.84 48.84
N GLN A 133 65.62 20.77 48.45
CA GLN A 133 66.12 21.43 47.24
C GLN A 133 65.69 20.68 45.96
N ASP A 134 65.58 19.36 46.02
CA ASP A 134 65.02 18.54 44.93
C ASP A 134 63.52 18.82 44.71
N ILE A 135 62.72 18.84 45.79
CA ILE A 135 61.28 19.17 45.73
C ILE A 135 61.02 20.56 45.13
N THR A 136 61.78 21.57 45.55
CA THR A 136 61.62 22.94 45.02
C THR A 136 62.03 23.04 43.54
N THR A 137 63.02 22.27 43.12
CA THR A 137 63.44 22.18 41.71
C THR A 137 62.36 21.50 40.86
N GLN A 138 61.78 20.40 41.35
CA GLN A 138 60.68 19.69 40.69
C GLN A 138 59.42 20.56 40.59
N LEU A 139 59.04 21.28 41.65
CA LEU A 139 57.91 22.22 41.63
C LEU A 139 58.10 23.32 40.57
N ARG A 140 59.30 23.91 40.48
CA ARG A 140 59.58 24.91 39.44
C ARG A 140 59.41 24.34 38.03
N ARG A 141 59.93 23.13 37.80
CA ARG A 141 59.78 22.43 36.53
C ARG A 141 58.31 22.16 36.20
N TYR A 142 57.54 21.63 37.13
CA TYR A 142 56.12 21.35 36.91
C TYR A 142 55.29 22.61 36.68
N ASN A 143 55.57 23.69 37.41
CA ASN A 143 54.92 24.98 37.15
C ASN A 143 55.25 25.54 35.76
N GLN A 144 56.49 25.37 35.29
CA GLN A 144 56.87 25.77 33.93
C GLN A 144 56.17 24.91 32.86
N GLU A 145 56.09 23.60 33.08
CA GLU A 145 55.34 22.67 32.21
C GLU A 145 53.84 23.02 32.20
N GLN A 146 53.25 23.34 33.36
CA GLN A 146 51.86 23.77 33.48
C GLN A 146 51.59 25.04 32.67
N GLU A 147 52.43 26.07 32.81
CA GLU A 147 52.25 27.32 32.06
C GLU A 147 52.41 27.11 30.55
N ALA A 148 53.29 26.19 30.13
CA ALA A 148 53.42 25.81 28.72
C ALA A 148 52.13 25.16 28.19
N ILE A 149 51.52 24.24 28.94
CA ILE A 149 50.24 23.61 28.56
C ILE A 149 49.11 24.65 28.52
N LEU A 150 49.05 25.57 29.50
CA LEU A 150 48.08 26.66 29.51
C LEU A 150 48.24 27.61 28.32
N ALA A 151 49.47 27.96 27.97
CA ALA A 151 49.76 28.75 26.76
C ALA A 151 49.28 28.05 25.49
N GLU A 152 49.57 26.75 25.35
CA GLU A 152 49.13 25.94 24.21
C GLU A 152 47.60 25.83 24.15
N LEU A 153 46.91 25.59 25.27
CA LEU A 153 45.45 25.54 25.32
C LEU A 153 44.80 26.87 24.92
N ARG A 154 45.42 28.01 25.26
CA ARG A 154 44.96 29.33 24.80
C ARG A 154 45.08 29.46 23.28
N GLU A 155 46.20 29.05 22.71
CA GLU A 155 46.43 29.06 21.26
C GLU A 155 45.44 28.15 20.53
N LEU A 156 45.34 26.89 20.95
CA LEU A 156 44.40 25.92 20.37
C LEU A 156 42.94 26.39 20.49
N SER A 157 42.58 27.09 21.58
CA SER A 157 41.23 27.62 21.75
C SER A 157 40.93 28.75 20.75
N VAL A 158 41.90 29.63 20.51
CA VAL A 158 41.78 30.70 19.51
C VAL A 158 41.69 30.09 18.12
N GLU A 159 42.57 29.14 17.80
CA GLU A 159 42.56 28.43 16.53
C GLU A 159 41.22 27.73 16.30
N MET A 160 40.70 26.98 17.28
CA MET A 160 39.39 26.32 17.19
C MET A 160 38.25 27.32 16.89
N VAL A 161 38.30 28.52 17.48
CA VAL A 161 37.30 29.57 17.22
C VAL A 161 37.43 30.14 15.80
N ASP A 162 38.65 30.23 15.27
CA ASP A 162 38.94 30.79 13.95
C ASP A 162 38.72 29.83 12.79
N THR A 163 39.18 28.59 12.93
CA THR A 163 39.14 27.56 11.87
C THR A 163 37.86 26.76 11.87
N ASN A 164 37.10 26.76 12.97
CA ASN A 164 35.84 26.02 13.12
C ASN A 164 35.96 24.54 12.70
N PRO A 165 36.70 23.71 13.46
CA PRO A 165 36.89 22.29 13.14
C PRO A 165 35.59 21.46 13.18
N PHE A 166 34.47 22.07 13.60
CA PHE A 166 33.14 21.47 13.65
C PHE A 166 32.36 21.58 12.34
N GLU A 167 32.82 22.40 11.39
CA GLU A 167 32.13 22.63 10.13
C GLU A 167 32.06 21.35 9.27
N ILE A 168 33.16 20.60 9.20
CA ILE A 168 33.26 19.34 8.42
C ILE A 168 32.22 18.31 8.87
N ALA A 169 31.89 18.31 10.17
CA ALA A 169 30.90 17.42 10.77
C ALA A 169 29.47 17.98 10.77
N ASN A 170 29.23 19.13 10.13
CA ASN A 170 27.98 19.89 10.19
C ASN A 170 27.54 20.21 11.63
N LYS A 171 28.50 20.60 12.47
CA LYS A 171 28.33 20.85 13.91
C LYS A 171 28.72 22.25 14.35
N THR A 172 28.75 23.24 13.45
CA THR A 172 29.07 24.64 13.79
C THR A 172 28.17 25.18 14.91
N GLY A 173 26.90 24.75 14.99
CA GLY A 173 26.02 25.09 16.12
C GLY A 173 26.51 24.57 17.48
N THR A 174 27.25 23.46 17.52
CA THR A 174 27.91 22.96 18.74
C THR A 174 29.03 23.90 19.17
N LEU A 175 29.86 24.36 18.23
CA LEU A 175 30.91 25.35 18.53
C LEU A 175 30.31 26.66 19.06
N GLU A 176 29.20 27.12 18.49
CA GLU A 176 28.50 28.30 19.01
C GLU A 176 27.95 28.07 20.43
N LYS A 177 27.50 26.86 20.76
CA LYS A 177 27.11 26.52 22.15
C LYS A 177 28.31 26.58 23.09
N ILE A 178 29.46 26.03 22.69
CA ILE A 178 30.71 26.08 23.45
C ILE A 178 31.12 27.53 23.69
N LYS A 179 31.22 28.34 22.63
CA LYS A 179 31.56 29.77 22.69
C LYS A 179 30.64 30.52 23.64
N ASN A 180 29.33 30.28 23.56
CA ASN A 180 28.36 30.94 24.43
C ASN A 180 28.44 30.49 25.90
N ARG A 181 28.73 29.20 26.17
CA ARG A 181 28.92 28.70 27.53
C ARG A 181 30.16 29.32 28.17
N MET A 182 31.28 29.39 27.44
CA MET A 182 32.50 30.03 27.90
C MET A 182 32.32 31.51 28.21
N ARG A 183 31.72 32.28 27.30
CA ARG A 183 31.48 33.72 27.50
C ARG A 183 30.63 33.99 28.74
N ARG A 184 29.53 33.23 28.93
CA ARG A 184 28.65 33.40 30.08
C ARG A 184 29.32 32.99 31.39
N HIS A 185 30.14 31.94 31.39
CA HIS A 185 30.83 31.48 32.58
C HIS A 185 31.90 32.49 33.04
N VAL A 186 32.73 32.96 32.10
CA VAL A 186 33.86 33.85 32.41
C VAL A 186 33.45 35.30 32.63
N PHE A 187 32.50 35.83 31.84
CA PHE A 187 32.14 37.26 31.87
C PHE A 187 30.71 37.54 32.32
N GLY A 188 29.86 36.52 32.48
CA GLY A 188 28.43 36.72 32.74
C GLY A 188 27.64 37.27 31.55
N ASP A 189 28.28 37.49 30.39
CA ASP A 189 27.66 38.09 29.21
C ASP A 189 27.90 37.24 27.96
N ALA A 190 26.84 36.99 27.18
CA ALA A 190 26.91 36.26 25.92
C ALA A 190 27.45 37.10 24.74
N SER A 191 27.53 38.43 24.88
CA SER A 191 28.02 39.34 23.83
C SER A 191 29.54 39.52 23.82
N ALA A 192 30.23 39.07 24.87
CA ALA A 192 31.69 39.15 25.01
C ALA A 192 32.45 38.33 23.95
N SER A 193 33.73 38.65 23.73
CA SER A 193 34.61 37.88 22.85
C SER A 193 34.78 36.45 23.36
N SER A 194 34.52 35.44 22.51
CA SER A 194 34.78 34.04 22.89
C SER A 194 36.27 33.75 22.98
N LYS A 195 37.11 34.42 22.17
CA LYS A 195 38.56 34.23 22.21
C LYS A 195 39.11 34.69 23.54
N ASP A 196 38.70 35.87 23.99
CA ASP A 196 39.14 36.46 25.24
C ASP A 196 38.64 35.62 26.43
N ALA A 197 37.42 35.06 26.35
CA ALA A 197 36.89 34.15 27.37
C ALA A 197 37.77 32.89 27.50
N PHE A 198 38.17 32.27 26.38
CA PHE A 198 39.07 31.13 26.40
C PHE A 198 40.48 31.50 26.88
N GLN A 199 41.00 32.65 26.46
CA GLN A 199 42.31 33.14 26.88
C GLN A 199 42.38 33.39 28.39
N LEU A 200 41.32 33.97 28.95
CA LEU A 200 41.22 34.24 30.39
C LEU A 200 40.99 32.94 31.17
N PHE A 201 40.09 32.06 30.72
CA PHE A 201 39.80 30.78 31.39
C PHE A 201 41.06 29.91 31.53
N TRP A 202 41.87 29.80 30.47
CA TRP A 202 43.13 29.05 30.48
C TRP A 202 44.32 29.89 30.98
N SER A 203 44.09 30.88 31.84
CA SER A 203 45.17 31.61 32.51
C SER A 203 45.42 31.06 33.91
N SER A 204 46.69 31.04 34.32
CA SER A 204 47.07 30.60 35.66
C SER A 204 46.43 31.47 36.75
N GLU A 205 46.33 32.78 36.52
CA GLU A 205 45.69 33.75 37.41
C GLU A 205 44.21 33.38 37.65
N TYR A 206 43.41 33.25 36.59
CA TYR A 206 41.99 32.94 36.70
C TYR A 206 41.70 31.59 37.40
N LEU A 207 42.46 30.54 37.04
CA LEU A 207 42.29 29.21 37.66
C LEU A 207 42.71 29.19 39.14
N SER A 208 43.65 30.06 39.54
CA SER A 208 44.08 30.18 40.93
C SER A 208 43.08 30.94 41.79
N GLU A 209 42.45 31.98 41.24
CA GLU A 209 41.49 32.83 41.94
C GLU A 209 40.12 32.16 42.12
N ASN A 210 39.62 31.49 41.08
CA ASN A 210 38.29 30.85 41.08
C ASN A 210 38.30 29.39 41.54
N GLY A 211 39.48 28.84 41.84
CA GLY A 211 39.63 27.47 42.30
C GLY A 211 39.54 26.45 41.16
N TRP A 212 40.69 25.94 40.74
CA TRP A 212 40.82 25.01 39.60
C TRP A 212 39.78 23.88 39.55
N ARG A 213 39.44 23.25 40.69
CA ARG A 213 38.46 22.13 40.72
C ARG A 213 37.07 22.54 40.23
N GLU A 214 36.59 23.71 40.58
CA GLU A 214 35.26 24.18 40.18
C GLU A 214 35.23 24.50 38.69
N GLU A 215 36.30 25.11 38.19
CA GLU A 215 36.47 25.43 36.76
C GLU A 215 36.58 24.17 35.89
N PHE A 216 37.31 23.13 36.34
CA PHE A 216 37.33 21.84 35.64
C PHE A 216 35.98 21.13 35.73
N ASN A 217 35.29 21.15 36.87
CA ASN A 217 33.94 20.58 36.96
C ASN A 217 32.98 21.24 35.97
N PHE A 218 33.07 22.56 35.79
CA PHE A 218 32.33 23.27 34.74
C PHE A 218 32.72 22.77 33.36
N TYR A 219 34.02 22.70 33.06
CA TYR A 219 34.53 22.26 31.77
C TYR A 219 34.07 20.84 31.42
N GLU A 220 34.30 19.87 32.32
CA GLU A 220 33.95 18.45 32.14
C GLU A 220 32.44 18.23 31.97
N ARG A 221 31.63 19.08 32.62
CA ARG A 221 30.18 18.97 32.56
C ARG A 221 29.57 19.67 31.35
N GLU A 222 30.06 20.85 31.00
CA GLU A 222 29.41 21.76 30.07
C GLU A 222 30.15 21.95 28.74
N ILE A 223 31.46 21.72 28.67
CA ILE A 223 32.29 21.98 27.48
C ILE A 223 32.78 20.69 26.86
N GLU A 224 33.43 19.83 27.63
CA GLU A 224 34.00 18.56 27.17
C GLU A 224 32.99 17.68 26.41
N PRO A 225 31.75 17.46 26.88
CA PRO A 225 30.82 16.59 26.15
C PRO A 225 30.46 17.16 24.77
N LEU A 226 30.49 18.49 24.61
CA LEU A 226 30.22 19.12 23.32
C LEU A 226 31.40 18.93 22.36
N LEU A 227 32.64 19.01 22.86
CA LEU A 227 33.87 18.75 22.12
C LEU A 227 33.92 17.30 21.64
N GLU A 228 33.63 16.32 22.49
CA GLU A 228 33.58 14.89 22.14
C GLU A 228 32.62 14.56 20.99
N THR A 229 31.59 15.41 20.79
CA THR A 229 30.67 15.18 19.67
C THR A 229 31.27 15.49 18.31
N ASN A 230 32.41 16.20 18.25
CA ASN A 230 33.09 16.48 17.00
C ASN A 230 33.70 15.22 16.42
N TYR A 231 33.65 15.08 15.10
CA TYR A 231 34.23 13.92 14.44
C TYR A 231 34.67 14.30 13.02
N PHE A 232 35.54 13.48 12.46
CA PHE A 232 35.93 13.58 11.07
C PHE A 232 35.32 12.41 10.29
N ARG A 233 34.86 12.69 9.07
CA ARG A 233 34.40 11.64 8.14
C ARG A 233 35.15 11.82 6.82
N PRO A 234 36.04 10.88 6.45
CA PRO A 234 36.77 10.95 5.21
C PRO A 234 35.80 10.81 4.02
N ILE A 235 36.19 11.45 2.93
CA ILE A 235 35.51 11.40 1.65
C ILE A 235 36.30 10.44 0.77
N GLY A 236 35.63 9.44 0.21
CA GLY A 236 36.24 8.49 -0.71
C GLY A 236 36.54 9.11 -2.07
N GLU A 237 37.24 8.38 -2.93
CA GLU A 237 37.58 8.81 -4.30
C GLU A 237 36.34 9.15 -5.16
N ASN A 238 35.17 8.65 -4.78
CA ASN A 238 33.89 8.91 -5.43
C ASN A 238 33.21 10.23 -5.00
N GLY A 239 33.87 11.05 -4.18
CA GLY A 239 33.33 12.32 -3.68
C GLY A 239 32.20 12.18 -2.65
N LYS A 240 31.94 10.96 -2.18
CA LYS A 240 30.97 10.67 -1.12
C LYS A 240 31.72 10.26 0.14
N TYR A 241 31.12 10.54 1.28
CA TYR A 241 31.65 10.02 2.54
C TYR A 241 31.67 8.49 2.56
N ILE A 242 32.65 7.93 3.26
CA ILE A 242 32.78 6.47 3.43
C ILE A 242 31.53 5.91 4.13
N ASP A 243 30.87 4.94 3.51
CA ASP A 243 29.72 4.23 4.06
C ASP A 243 29.84 2.73 3.75
N ASN A 244 30.20 1.97 4.78
CA ASN A 244 30.44 0.52 4.71
C ASN A 244 29.18 -0.29 5.03
N PHE A 245 28.00 0.34 5.16
CA PHE A 245 26.77 -0.38 5.50
C PHE A 245 26.45 -1.51 4.50
N GLY A 246 26.87 -1.35 3.24
CA GLY A 246 26.72 -2.38 2.22
C GLY A 246 27.32 -3.73 2.64
N ILE A 247 28.39 -3.75 3.44
CA ILE A 247 29.01 -4.98 3.95
C ILE A 247 28.08 -5.71 4.92
N LEU A 248 27.42 -4.97 5.81
CA LEU A 248 26.46 -5.52 6.77
C LEU A 248 25.16 -5.96 6.09
N ASP A 249 24.75 -5.25 5.04
CA ASP A 249 23.52 -5.52 4.32
C ASP A 249 23.65 -6.65 3.28
N PHE A 250 24.86 -6.90 2.78
CA PHE A 250 25.11 -7.89 1.74
C PHE A 250 24.62 -9.32 2.07
N PRO A 251 24.82 -9.86 3.28
CA PRO A 251 24.27 -11.17 3.65
C PRO A 251 22.74 -11.23 3.56
N PHE A 252 22.05 -10.15 3.96
CA PHE A 252 20.59 -10.05 3.85
C PHE A 252 20.14 -9.95 2.40
N PHE A 253 20.81 -9.10 1.61
CA PHE A 253 20.58 -8.99 0.18
C PHE A 253 20.69 -10.35 -0.51
N LEU A 254 21.75 -11.11 -0.22
CA LEU A 254 21.96 -12.44 -0.79
C LEU A 254 20.86 -13.42 -0.39
N ALA A 255 20.47 -13.43 0.89
CA ALA A 255 19.39 -14.27 1.38
C ALA A 255 18.04 -13.95 0.69
N PHE A 256 17.70 -12.67 0.54
CA PHE A 256 16.48 -12.25 -0.16
C PHE A 256 16.54 -12.52 -1.65
N LEU A 257 17.71 -12.33 -2.29
CA LEU A 257 17.89 -12.60 -3.71
C LEU A 257 17.66 -14.07 -4.00
N LEU A 258 18.29 -14.95 -3.24
CA LEU A 258 18.14 -16.41 -3.40
C LEU A 258 16.70 -16.86 -3.14
N GLU A 259 16.04 -16.34 -2.10
CA GLU A 259 14.64 -16.66 -1.84
C GLU A 259 13.74 -16.18 -2.97
N PHE A 260 13.89 -14.94 -3.42
CA PHE A 260 13.11 -14.37 -4.52
C PHE A 260 13.26 -15.17 -5.83
N LEU A 261 14.49 -15.54 -6.18
CA LEU A 261 14.77 -16.37 -7.36
C LEU A 261 14.19 -17.79 -7.23
N ALA A 262 14.42 -18.46 -6.10
CA ALA A 262 13.91 -19.81 -5.87
C ALA A 262 12.38 -19.85 -5.92
N ARG A 263 11.72 -18.81 -5.38
CA ARG A 263 10.27 -18.77 -5.26
C ARG A 263 9.58 -18.39 -6.56
N SER A 264 10.11 -17.42 -7.30
CA SER A 264 9.63 -17.09 -8.65
C SER A 264 9.78 -18.29 -9.60
N TRP A 265 10.91 -19.00 -9.52
CA TRP A 265 11.14 -20.22 -10.28
C TRP A 265 10.16 -21.34 -9.91
N TYR A 266 9.92 -21.57 -8.62
CA TYR A 266 8.96 -22.56 -8.15
C TYR A 266 7.52 -22.25 -8.59
N ILE A 267 7.11 -20.97 -8.59
CA ILE A 267 5.78 -20.54 -9.07
C ILE A 267 5.66 -20.79 -10.57
N SER A 268 6.67 -20.41 -11.36
CA SER A 268 6.67 -20.62 -12.80
C SER A 268 6.60 -22.11 -13.16
N ARG A 269 7.26 -22.99 -12.41
CA ARG A 269 7.17 -24.45 -12.65
C ARG A 269 5.85 -25.08 -12.26
N ARG A 270 5.11 -24.54 -11.29
CA ARG A 270 3.85 -25.11 -10.83
C ARG A 270 2.61 -24.60 -11.56
N ARG A 271 2.69 -23.43 -12.20
CA ARG A 271 1.54 -22.82 -12.89
C ARG A 271 1.75 -22.87 -14.40
N THR A 272 0.86 -23.58 -15.09
CA THR A 272 0.84 -23.66 -16.55
C THR A 272 0.55 -22.26 -17.14
N GLY A 273 1.40 -21.80 -18.06
CA GLY A 273 1.22 -20.52 -18.75
C GLY A 273 1.74 -19.25 -18.03
N VAL A 274 2.53 -19.38 -16.95
CA VAL A 274 3.17 -18.24 -16.27
C VAL A 274 4.67 -18.21 -16.60
N SER A 275 5.13 -17.19 -17.31
CA SER A 275 6.57 -17.02 -17.54
C SER A 275 7.30 -16.69 -16.23
N TRP A 276 8.59 -16.96 -16.16
CA TRP A 276 9.37 -16.67 -14.95
C TRP A 276 9.40 -15.16 -14.63
N PHE A 277 9.40 -14.30 -15.65
CA PHE A 277 9.28 -12.86 -15.49
C PHE A 277 7.90 -12.44 -14.96
N ASP A 278 6.82 -13.08 -15.41
CA ASP A 278 5.48 -12.83 -14.85
C ASP A 278 5.39 -13.22 -13.38
N ALA A 279 6.04 -14.32 -12.99
CA ALA A 279 6.13 -14.75 -11.60
C ALA A 279 6.92 -13.75 -10.72
N MET A 280 7.95 -13.09 -11.27
CA MET A 280 8.64 -11.99 -10.61
C MET A 280 7.75 -10.76 -10.46
N LEU A 281 6.99 -10.39 -11.50
CA LEU A 281 6.08 -9.24 -11.46
C LEU A 281 4.94 -9.42 -10.46
N TRP A 282 4.42 -10.63 -10.27
CA TRP A 282 3.46 -10.92 -9.20
C TRP A 282 4.01 -10.65 -7.78
N ARG A 283 5.33 -10.65 -7.64
CA ARG A 283 6.03 -10.36 -6.38
C ARG A 283 6.85 -9.07 -6.49
N TRP A 284 6.36 -8.10 -7.28
CA TRP A 284 7.04 -6.82 -7.49
C TRP A 284 7.45 -6.15 -6.17
N TYR A 285 6.67 -6.28 -5.09
CA TYR A 285 7.00 -5.69 -3.79
C TYR A 285 8.30 -6.23 -3.17
N ASP A 286 8.68 -7.48 -3.45
CA ASP A 286 9.93 -8.06 -2.92
C ASP A 286 11.17 -7.42 -3.53
N ILE A 287 11.05 -6.76 -4.69
CA ILE A 287 12.17 -6.07 -5.32
C ILE A 287 12.74 -4.96 -4.42
N PHE A 288 11.91 -4.34 -3.58
CA PHE A 288 12.35 -3.30 -2.65
C PHE A 288 13.32 -3.81 -1.58
N LEU A 289 13.31 -5.12 -1.27
CA LEU A 289 14.32 -5.74 -0.41
C LEU A 289 15.71 -5.76 -1.06
N LEU A 290 15.76 -5.78 -2.39
CA LEU A 290 16.99 -5.92 -3.16
C LEU A 290 17.61 -4.56 -3.55
N ILE A 291 16.87 -3.46 -3.42
CA ILE A 291 17.36 -2.13 -3.82
C ILE A 291 18.35 -1.59 -2.77
N PRO A 292 19.59 -1.23 -3.16
CA PRO A 292 20.59 -0.71 -2.22
C PRO A 292 20.47 0.79 -1.95
N LEU A 293 19.79 1.55 -2.83
CA LEU A 293 19.69 3.02 -2.80
C LEU A 293 18.56 3.52 -1.90
N PHE A 294 17.33 3.06 -2.13
CA PHE A 294 16.14 3.48 -1.40
C PHE A 294 15.75 2.48 -0.32
N ARG A 295 16.64 2.26 0.64
CA ARG A 295 16.50 1.20 1.66
C ARG A 295 15.26 1.34 2.55
N TRP A 296 14.73 2.56 2.70
CA TRP A 296 13.49 2.79 3.46
C TRP A 296 12.25 2.16 2.80
N LEU A 297 12.27 1.92 1.48
CA LEU A 297 11.18 1.24 0.75
C LEU A 297 11.00 -0.22 1.21
N ARG A 298 11.98 -0.80 1.91
CA ARG A 298 11.88 -2.14 2.53
C ARG A 298 10.73 -2.26 3.52
N VAL A 299 10.19 -1.15 4.01
CA VAL A 299 8.98 -1.15 4.82
C VAL A 299 7.80 -1.84 4.11
N ILE A 300 7.66 -1.65 2.79
CA ILE A 300 6.56 -2.21 2.00
C ILE A 300 6.58 -3.75 2.02
N PRO A 301 7.65 -4.44 1.55
CA PRO A 301 7.69 -5.90 1.59
C PRO A 301 7.67 -6.47 3.01
N VAL A 302 8.24 -5.78 4.00
CA VAL A 302 8.21 -6.25 5.40
C VAL A 302 6.79 -6.29 5.94
N ILE A 303 6.01 -5.21 5.73
CA ILE A 303 4.60 -5.16 6.11
C ILE A 303 3.81 -6.28 5.45
N VAL A 304 4.02 -6.50 4.15
CA VAL A 304 3.35 -7.58 3.40
C VAL A 304 3.74 -8.95 3.95
N ARG A 305 5.02 -9.20 4.25
CA ARG A 305 5.51 -10.47 4.80
C ARG A 305 4.99 -10.73 6.21
N LEU A 306 4.89 -9.70 7.06
CA LEU A 306 4.31 -9.82 8.40
C LEU A 306 2.83 -10.23 8.34
N ASN A 307 2.07 -9.70 7.37
CA ASN A 307 0.70 -10.13 7.09
C ASN A 307 0.64 -11.57 6.57
N GLN A 308 1.48 -11.92 5.59
CA GLN A 308 1.52 -13.28 5.02
C GLN A 308 1.93 -14.36 6.03
N ALA A 309 2.70 -14.00 7.06
CA ALA A 309 3.18 -14.88 8.12
C ALA A 309 2.19 -15.04 9.30
N ASP A 310 1.00 -14.42 9.20
CA ASP A 310 0.01 -14.29 10.29
C ASP A 310 0.64 -13.77 11.59
N LEU A 311 1.62 -12.84 11.48
CA LEU A 311 2.23 -12.16 12.63
C LEU A 311 1.48 -10.86 12.97
N ILE A 312 0.96 -10.17 11.95
CA ILE A 312 0.15 -8.96 12.08
C ILE A 312 -1.00 -9.08 11.08
N ASP A 313 -2.25 -8.98 11.53
CA ASP A 313 -3.40 -9.01 10.61
C ASP A 313 -3.62 -7.62 9.99
N LEU A 314 -3.26 -7.45 8.73
CA LEU A 314 -3.41 -6.21 7.97
C LEU A 314 -4.45 -6.36 6.85
N SER A 315 -5.31 -7.39 6.92
CA SER A 315 -6.30 -7.67 5.88
C SER A 315 -7.27 -6.51 5.65
N ALA A 316 -7.59 -5.74 6.71
CA ALA A 316 -8.45 -4.57 6.62
C ALA A 316 -7.83 -3.44 5.77
N ILE A 317 -6.54 -3.14 6.01
CA ILE A 317 -5.80 -2.10 5.28
C ILE A 317 -5.55 -2.54 3.83
N GLN A 318 -5.22 -3.81 3.62
CA GLN A 318 -5.03 -4.36 2.28
C GLN A 318 -6.32 -4.27 1.44
N LYS A 319 -7.47 -4.67 2.02
CA LYS A 319 -8.77 -4.60 1.35
C LYS A 319 -9.12 -3.15 0.96
N GLN A 320 -8.84 -2.19 1.84
CA GLN A 320 -9.12 -0.78 1.59
C GLN A 320 -8.14 -0.14 0.58
N ALA A 321 -6.87 -0.55 0.57
CA ALA A 321 -5.89 -0.09 -0.41
C ALA A 321 -6.17 -0.64 -1.82
N SER A 322 -6.63 -1.90 -1.94
CA SER A 322 -7.09 -2.45 -3.23
C SER A 322 -8.38 -1.78 -3.71
N GLN A 323 -9.28 -1.41 -2.81
CA GLN A 323 -10.46 -0.62 -3.15
C GLN A 323 -10.08 0.76 -3.69
N GLY A 324 -9.11 1.47 -3.11
CA GLY A 324 -8.71 2.81 -3.57
C GLY A 324 -8.04 2.88 -4.96
N PHE A 325 -7.30 1.85 -5.37
CA PHE A 325 -6.65 1.80 -6.69
C PHE A 325 -7.56 1.20 -7.78
N VAL A 326 -8.48 0.30 -7.41
CA VAL A 326 -9.40 -0.36 -8.35
C VAL A 326 -10.71 0.43 -8.51
N ALA A 327 -11.25 1.04 -7.46
CA ALA A 327 -12.49 1.84 -7.55
C ALA A 327 -12.34 3.04 -8.49
N GLY A 328 -11.23 3.78 -8.37
CA GLY A 328 -10.98 4.96 -9.23
C GLY A 328 -10.75 4.65 -10.71
N ILE A 329 -10.55 3.37 -11.08
CA ILE A 329 -10.44 2.93 -12.48
C ILE A 329 -11.74 2.26 -12.94
N ALA A 330 -12.50 1.63 -12.03
CA ALA A 330 -13.65 0.81 -12.41
C ALA A 330 -14.98 1.58 -12.43
N GLU A 331 -15.09 2.68 -11.68
CA GLU A 331 -16.28 3.56 -11.63
C GLU A 331 -16.51 4.24 -12.99
N ASP A 332 -15.50 4.91 -13.55
CA ASP A 332 -15.63 5.65 -14.83
C ASP A 332 -15.59 4.75 -16.08
N ILE A 333 -14.94 3.58 -16.01
CA ILE A 333 -14.70 2.77 -17.23
C ILE A 333 -15.89 1.87 -17.57
N THR A 334 -16.59 1.33 -16.58
CA THR A 334 -17.64 0.33 -16.85
C THR A 334 -18.84 0.93 -17.58
N GLU A 335 -19.29 2.11 -17.13
CA GLU A 335 -20.36 2.88 -17.79
C GLU A 335 -19.97 3.22 -19.23
N VAL A 336 -18.76 3.75 -19.43
CA VAL A 336 -18.22 4.13 -20.74
C VAL A 336 -18.08 2.93 -21.67
N VAL A 337 -17.72 1.75 -21.15
CA VAL A 337 -17.59 0.53 -21.96
C VAL A 337 -18.97 0.05 -22.42
N VAL A 338 -20.00 0.06 -21.57
CA VAL A 338 -21.36 -0.33 -21.94
C VAL A 338 -21.93 0.64 -22.98
N ILE A 339 -21.78 1.95 -22.77
CA ILE A 339 -22.17 2.98 -23.74
C ILE A 339 -21.45 2.77 -25.08
N ARG A 340 -20.15 2.44 -25.04
CA ARG A 340 -19.37 2.18 -26.26
C ARG A 340 -19.86 0.96 -27.01
N ILE A 341 -20.23 -0.12 -26.31
CA ILE A 341 -20.80 -1.32 -26.94
C ILE A 341 -22.16 -1.00 -27.58
N ILE A 342 -23.04 -0.29 -26.86
CA ILE A 342 -24.35 0.12 -27.39
C ILE A 342 -24.17 1.01 -28.64
N ASN A 343 -23.32 2.03 -28.56
CA ASN A 343 -23.01 2.90 -29.71
C ASN A 343 -22.42 2.13 -30.89
N GLN A 344 -21.63 1.08 -30.62
CA GLN A 344 -21.07 0.23 -31.67
C GLN A 344 -22.15 -0.59 -32.36
N ILE A 345 -23.12 -1.13 -31.60
CA ILE A 345 -24.29 -1.84 -32.13
C ILE A 345 -25.18 -0.88 -32.93
N GLN A 346 -25.54 0.28 -32.37
CA GLN A 346 -26.30 1.32 -33.07
C GLN A 346 -25.60 1.77 -34.37
N GLY A 347 -24.27 1.92 -34.33
CA GLY A 347 -23.47 2.23 -35.50
C GLY A 347 -23.49 1.12 -36.56
N SER A 348 -23.46 -0.15 -36.17
CA SER A 348 -23.59 -1.28 -37.09
C SER A 348 -24.98 -1.35 -37.74
N ILE A 349 -26.04 -1.05 -36.98
CA ILE A 349 -27.41 -0.92 -37.49
C ILE A 349 -27.48 0.23 -38.50
N HIS A 350 -26.96 1.41 -38.15
CA HIS A 350 -26.99 2.59 -39.01
C HIS A 350 -26.18 2.44 -40.30
N ARG A 351 -25.17 1.55 -40.30
CA ARG A 351 -24.36 1.20 -41.48
C ARG A 351 -24.96 0.08 -42.33
N GLY A 352 -26.12 -0.47 -41.97
CA GLY A 352 -26.77 -1.58 -42.67
C GLY A 352 -26.04 -2.92 -42.51
N GLU A 353 -25.10 -3.03 -41.55
CA GLU A 353 -24.41 -4.30 -41.24
C GLU A 353 -25.41 -5.31 -40.64
N PHE A 354 -26.48 -4.84 -40.01
CA PHE A 354 -27.55 -5.65 -39.45
C PHE A 354 -28.23 -6.55 -40.49
N ALA A 355 -28.56 -5.99 -41.66
CA ALA A 355 -29.12 -6.75 -42.77
C ALA A 355 -28.18 -7.88 -43.25
N THR A 356 -26.86 -7.65 -43.21
CA THR A 356 -25.88 -8.66 -43.63
C THR A 356 -25.72 -9.80 -42.61
N LEU A 357 -25.85 -9.52 -41.32
CA LEU A 357 -25.85 -10.54 -40.26
C LEU A 357 -27.09 -11.45 -40.32
N LEU A 358 -28.26 -10.89 -40.61
CA LEU A 358 -29.49 -11.66 -40.82
C LEU A 358 -29.44 -12.52 -42.09
N ALA A 359 -28.77 -12.05 -43.14
CA ALA A 359 -28.56 -12.83 -44.36
C ALA A 359 -27.52 -13.94 -44.20
N GLN A 360 -26.51 -13.74 -43.34
CA GLN A 360 -25.45 -14.73 -43.08
C GLN A 360 -25.87 -15.86 -42.13
N THR A 361 -26.93 -15.68 -41.34
CA THR A 361 -27.42 -16.71 -40.42
C THR A 361 -28.06 -17.91 -41.14
N THR A 362 -28.49 -17.74 -42.39
CA THR A 362 -29.07 -18.82 -43.21
C THR A 362 -28.01 -19.77 -43.82
N SER A 363 -26.73 -19.38 -43.81
CA SER A 363 -25.66 -20.08 -44.57
C SER A 363 -24.49 -20.59 -43.72
N ARG A 364 -24.53 -20.40 -42.40
CA ARG A 364 -23.60 -21.10 -41.51
C ARG A 364 -24.14 -22.50 -41.23
N GLU A 365 -23.40 -23.50 -41.70
CA GLU A 365 -23.48 -24.87 -41.21
C GLU A 365 -23.41 -24.80 -39.67
N TYR A 366 -24.54 -25.08 -39.02
CA TYR A 366 -24.68 -25.04 -37.58
C TYR A 366 -23.57 -25.91 -36.99
N VAL A 367 -22.69 -25.33 -36.18
CA VAL A 367 -21.61 -26.08 -35.53
C VAL A 367 -22.27 -26.85 -34.40
N ASP A 368 -22.74 -28.03 -34.75
CA ASP A 368 -23.23 -29.03 -33.83
C ASP A 368 -22.04 -29.51 -32.96
N LEU A 369 -22.05 -29.07 -31.70
CA LEU A 369 -21.04 -29.46 -30.71
C LEU A 369 -21.44 -30.75 -29.96
N ASN A 370 -22.66 -31.24 -30.14
CA ASN A 370 -23.25 -32.40 -29.47
C ASN A 370 -24.49 -32.87 -30.25
N ASP A 371 -24.59 -34.16 -30.65
CA ASP A 371 -25.67 -34.83 -31.45
C ASP A 371 -27.15 -34.61 -31.02
N ILE A 372 -27.54 -33.40 -30.63
CA ILE A 372 -28.83 -32.97 -30.12
C ILE A 372 -29.15 -31.68 -30.88
N ASN A 373 -30.25 -31.67 -31.62
CA ASN A 373 -30.77 -30.45 -32.23
C ASN A 373 -31.33 -29.54 -31.13
N GLU A 374 -30.49 -28.73 -30.50
CA GLU A 374 -30.90 -27.86 -29.40
C GLU A 374 -32.05 -26.90 -29.74
N PRO A 375 -32.19 -26.36 -30.97
CA PRO A 375 -33.34 -25.53 -31.34
C PRO A 375 -34.67 -26.29 -31.25
N VAL A 376 -34.67 -27.58 -31.62
CA VAL A 376 -35.87 -28.44 -31.60
C VAL A 376 -36.21 -28.79 -30.15
N GLU A 377 -35.22 -29.11 -29.32
CA GLU A 377 -35.44 -29.41 -27.89
C GLU A 377 -35.89 -28.18 -27.09
N LEU A 378 -35.36 -26.99 -27.40
CA LEU A 378 -35.84 -25.72 -26.85
C LEU A 378 -37.28 -25.44 -27.28
N ALA A 379 -37.63 -25.69 -28.55
CA ALA A 379 -39.00 -25.55 -29.04
C ALA A 379 -39.96 -26.51 -28.32
N LYS A 380 -39.55 -27.76 -28.07
CA LYS A 380 -40.31 -28.74 -27.28
C LYS A 380 -40.52 -28.26 -25.84
N LEU A 381 -39.46 -27.77 -25.20
CA LEU A 381 -39.56 -27.19 -23.84
C LEU A 381 -40.52 -26.00 -23.80
N MET A 382 -40.43 -25.11 -24.78
CA MET A 382 -41.32 -23.95 -24.90
C MET A 382 -42.76 -24.36 -25.18
N ALA A 383 -42.99 -25.32 -26.07
CA ALA A 383 -44.33 -25.85 -26.36
C ALA A 383 -44.94 -26.49 -25.10
N ASN A 384 -44.13 -27.23 -24.33
CA ASN A 384 -44.55 -27.84 -23.08
C ASN A 384 -44.91 -26.78 -22.02
N LEU A 385 -44.07 -25.74 -21.86
CA LEU A 385 -44.37 -24.60 -20.99
C LEU A 385 -45.63 -23.86 -21.42
N LEU A 386 -45.82 -23.64 -22.72
CA LEU A 386 -46.99 -22.94 -23.26
C LEU A 386 -48.27 -23.72 -23.00
N VAL A 387 -48.29 -25.01 -23.29
CA VAL A 387 -49.48 -25.87 -23.18
C VAL A 387 -49.84 -26.15 -21.72
N HIS A 388 -48.85 -26.42 -20.86
CA HIS A 388 -49.10 -26.82 -19.47
C HIS A 388 -49.14 -25.66 -18.48
N GLN A 389 -48.38 -24.59 -18.72
CA GLN A 389 -48.26 -23.49 -17.75
C GLN A 389 -48.86 -22.17 -18.21
N VAL A 390 -48.79 -21.85 -19.51
CA VAL A 390 -49.26 -20.55 -20.01
C VAL A 390 -50.72 -20.61 -20.40
N LEU A 391 -51.14 -21.59 -21.21
CA LEU A 391 -52.53 -21.76 -21.66
C LEU A 391 -53.50 -21.69 -20.47
N PRO A 392 -53.37 -22.53 -19.43
CA PRO A 392 -54.30 -22.49 -18.31
C PRO A 392 -54.34 -21.14 -17.58
N LYS A 393 -53.22 -20.39 -17.57
CA LYS A 393 -53.15 -19.08 -16.92
C LYS A 393 -53.82 -17.97 -17.72
N ILE A 394 -53.80 -18.05 -19.05
CA ILE A 394 -54.41 -17.06 -19.96
C ILE A 394 -55.86 -17.39 -20.33
N GLN A 395 -56.41 -18.50 -19.82
CA GLN A 395 -57.78 -18.93 -20.10
C GLN A 395 -58.82 -17.80 -19.95
N PRO A 396 -58.86 -17.02 -18.84
CA PRO A 396 -59.90 -16.01 -18.69
C PRO A 396 -59.77 -14.87 -19.71
N GLU A 397 -58.55 -14.44 -20.05
CA GLU A 397 -58.29 -13.42 -21.06
C GLU A 397 -58.60 -13.94 -22.47
N ALA A 398 -58.21 -15.17 -22.77
CA ALA A 398 -58.48 -15.81 -24.06
C ALA A 398 -59.98 -16.02 -24.30
N GLU A 399 -60.71 -16.51 -23.29
CA GLU A 399 -62.17 -16.62 -23.34
C GLU A 399 -62.83 -15.26 -23.55
N ALA A 400 -62.31 -14.18 -22.96
CA ALA A 400 -62.82 -12.83 -23.17
C ALA A 400 -62.64 -12.36 -24.63
N VAL A 401 -61.49 -12.64 -25.25
CA VAL A 401 -61.22 -12.31 -26.67
C VAL A 401 -62.11 -13.15 -27.60
N ILE A 402 -62.22 -14.45 -27.35
CA ILE A 402 -63.08 -15.35 -28.14
C ILE A 402 -64.54 -14.90 -28.01
N ARG A 403 -64.99 -14.60 -26.79
CA ARG A 403 -66.34 -14.10 -26.53
C ARG A 403 -66.60 -12.78 -27.26
N HIS A 404 -65.65 -11.83 -27.25
CA HIS A 404 -65.78 -10.58 -27.98
C HIS A 404 -65.92 -10.81 -29.50
N THR A 405 -65.13 -11.74 -30.04
CA THR A 405 -65.16 -12.10 -31.45
C THR A 405 -66.48 -12.77 -31.82
N LEU A 406 -66.94 -13.75 -31.03
CA LEU A 406 -68.23 -14.41 -31.22
C LEU A 406 -69.41 -13.45 -31.10
N ASP A 407 -69.37 -12.54 -30.12
CA ASP A 407 -70.39 -11.52 -29.92
C ASP A 407 -70.51 -10.61 -31.15
N ARG A 408 -69.38 -10.23 -31.75
CA ARG A 408 -69.31 -9.45 -32.99
C ARG A 408 -69.85 -10.23 -34.19
N VAL A 409 -69.40 -11.46 -34.39
CA VAL A 409 -69.82 -12.32 -35.52
C VAL A 409 -71.31 -12.64 -35.48
N ILE A 410 -71.84 -12.99 -34.30
CA ILE A 410 -73.28 -13.26 -34.12
C ILE A 410 -74.10 -12.00 -34.44
N SER A 411 -73.64 -10.83 -34.00
CA SER A 411 -74.31 -9.54 -34.28
C SER A 411 -74.33 -9.16 -35.75
N MET A 412 -73.30 -9.56 -36.51
CA MET A 412 -73.18 -9.28 -37.94
C MET A 412 -73.96 -10.28 -38.80
N SER A 413 -74.49 -11.37 -38.24
CA SER A 413 -75.21 -12.36 -39.01
C SER A 413 -76.62 -11.88 -39.42
N PRO A 414 -77.03 -12.04 -40.69
CA PRO A 414 -78.37 -11.69 -41.15
C PRO A 414 -79.49 -12.44 -40.39
N ALA A 415 -79.20 -13.66 -39.93
CA ALA A 415 -80.11 -14.48 -39.14
C ALA A 415 -80.40 -13.89 -37.76
N TYR A 416 -79.41 -13.28 -37.09
CA TYR A 416 -79.58 -12.67 -35.77
C TYR A 416 -80.34 -11.34 -35.85
N GLN A 417 -80.14 -10.55 -36.92
CA GLN A 417 -80.84 -9.28 -37.13
C GLN A 417 -82.37 -9.46 -37.22
N GLY A 418 -82.84 -10.55 -37.83
CA GLY A 418 -84.27 -10.88 -37.90
C GLY A 418 -84.88 -11.34 -36.57
N LEU A 419 -84.06 -11.81 -35.63
CA LEU A 419 -84.50 -12.34 -34.33
C LEU A 419 -84.43 -11.30 -33.20
N GLN A 420 -83.78 -10.14 -33.41
CA GLN A 420 -83.66 -9.07 -32.39
C GLN A 420 -85.01 -8.49 -31.92
N MET A 421 -86.10 -8.68 -32.66
CA MET A 421 -87.43 -8.17 -32.30
C MET A 421 -88.14 -9.00 -31.23
N LEU A 422 -87.63 -10.18 -30.87
CA LEU A 422 -88.22 -11.05 -29.86
C LEU A 422 -87.62 -10.77 -28.46
N PRO A 423 -88.45 -10.54 -27.43
CA PRO A 423 -87.95 -10.35 -26.07
C PRO A 423 -87.20 -11.61 -25.59
N GLY A 424 -86.00 -11.42 -25.02
CA GLY A 424 -85.14 -12.49 -24.49
C GLY A 424 -83.98 -12.95 -25.41
N ILE A 425 -83.93 -12.51 -26.67
CA ILE A 425 -82.85 -12.90 -27.62
C ILE A 425 -81.49 -12.27 -27.28
N GLY A 426 -81.47 -11.10 -26.64
CA GLY A 426 -80.21 -10.46 -26.20
C GLY A 426 -79.46 -11.28 -25.14
N ASP A 427 -80.19 -11.88 -24.19
CA ASP A 427 -79.61 -12.73 -23.15
C ASP A 427 -79.12 -14.08 -23.72
N LEU A 428 -79.81 -14.59 -24.73
CA LEU A 428 -79.39 -15.77 -25.49
C LEU A 428 -78.05 -15.54 -26.21
N LYS A 429 -77.85 -14.38 -26.84
CA LYS A 429 -76.56 -14.02 -27.47
C LYS A 429 -75.41 -14.06 -26.46
N GLY A 430 -75.59 -13.39 -25.31
CA GLY A 430 -74.56 -13.33 -24.27
C GLY A 430 -74.23 -14.69 -23.69
N THR A 431 -75.24 -15.54 -23.50
CA THR A 431 -75.10 -16.90 -22.97
C THR A 431 -74.44 -17.84 -23.98
N LEU A 432 -74.85 -17.78 -25.25
CA LEU A 432 -74.24 -18.55 -26.34
C LEU A 432 -72.79 -18.16 -26.56
N ALA A 433 -72.48 -16.86 -26.61
CA ALA A 433 -71.11 -16.40 -26.77
C ALA A 433 -70.21 -16.87 -25.61
N LYS A 434 -70.73 -16.86 -24.38
CA LYS A 434 -70.00 -17.33 -23.18
C LYS A 434 -69.79 -18.85 -23.17
N GLN A 435 -70.82 -19.62 -23.52
CA GLN A 435 -70.74 -21.08 -23.51
C GLN A 435 -69.86 -21.60 -24.66
N LEU A 436 -69.99 -21.00 -25.85
CA LEU A 436 -69.16 -21.33 -26.99
C LEU A 436 -67.71 -20.88 -26.77
N SER A 437 -67.46 -19.72 -26.16
CA SER A 437 -66.07 -19.30 -25.88
C SER A 437 -65.37 -20.28 -24.95
N HIS A 438 -66.05 -20.71 -23.88
CA HIS A 438 -65.50 -21.66 -22.93
C HIS A 438 -65.27 -23.04 -23.56
N GLN A 439 -66.25 -23.56 -24.32
CA GLN A 439 -66.11 -24.86 -24.99
C GLN A 439 -65.03 -24.84 -26.08
N LEU A 440 -64.96 -23.79 -26.91
CA LEU A 440 -63.95 -23.67 -27.95
C LEU A 440 -62.54 -23.60 -27.33
N TYR A 441 -62.41 -22.85 -26.24
CA TYR A 441 -61.14 -22.75 -25.53
C TYR A 441 -60.71 -24.10 -24.95
N GLN A 442 -61.60 -24.79 -24.23
CA GLN A 442 -61.30 -26.09 -23.63
C GLN A 442 -60.97 -27.15 -24.69
N VAL A 443 -61.78 -27.28 -25.74
CA VAL A 443 -61.51 -28.24 -26.81
C VAL A 443 -60.15 -27.97 -27.45
N THR A 444 -59.81 -26.71 -27.71
CA THR A 444 -58.51 -26.34 -28.30
C THR A 444 -57.35 -26.63 -27.34
N ALA A 445 -57.49 -26.25 -26.07
CA ALA A 445 -56.47 -26.46 -25.05
C ALA A 445 -56.23 -27.95 -24.79
N ASP A 446 -57.29 -28.76 -24.72
CA ASP A 446 -57.18 -30.19 -24.45
C ASP A 446 -56.71 -30.96 -25.69
N THR A 447 -57.07 -30.51 -26.90
CA THR A 447 -56.49 -31.04 -28.15
C THR A 447 -54.99 -30.76 -28.22
N LEU A 448 -54.55 -29.54 -27.88
CA LEU A 448 -53.14 -29.17 -27.84
C LEU A 448 -52.35 -29.96 -26.78
N LYS A 449 -52.94 -30.23 -25.61
CA LYS A 449 -52.34 -31.11 -24.60
C LYS A 449 -52.19 -32.54 -25.12
N ALA A 450 -53.24 -33.11 -25.69
CA ALA A 450 -53.24 -34.49 -26.18
C ALA A 450 -52.24 -34.69 -27.34
N VAL A 451 -52.08 -33.70 -28.22
CA VAL A 451 -51.16 -33.75 -29.36
C VAL A 451 -49.70 -33.62 -28.91
N LEU A 452 -49.42 -32.90 -27.82
CA LEU A 452 -48.06 -32.72 -27.30
C LEU A 452 -47.53 -33.95 -26.55
N GLU A 453 -48.42 -34.80 -26.04
CA GLU A 453 -48.02 -35.90 -25.15
C GLU A 453 -47.55 -37.17 -25.86
N GLU A 454 -47.88 -37.43 -27.15
CA GLU A 454 -47.51 -38.74 -27.76
C GLU A 454 -47.67 -38.89 -29.30
N ASP A 455 -47.48 -37.83 -30.11
CA ASP A 455 -47.58 -37.95 -31.58
C ASP A 455 -46.25 -37.68 -32.33
N PRO A 456 -45.54 -38.71 -32.83
CA PRO A 456 -44.32 -38.53 -33.63
C PRO A 456 -44.57 -37.84 -34.98
N VAL A 457 -45.80 -37.87 -35.51
CA VAL A 457 -46.17 -37.17 -36.74
C VAL A 457 -46.27 -35.66 -36.49
N PHE A 458 -46.78 -35.27 -35.32
CA PHE A 458 -46.83 -33.87 -34.92
C PHE A 458 -45.44 -33.26 -34.77
N GLU A 459 -44.46 -34.00 -34.21
CA GLU A 459 -43.08 -33.54 -34.13
C GLU A 459 -42.50 -33.20 -35.51
N GLN A 460 -42.74 -34.07 -36.49
CA GLN A 460 -42.26 -33.88 -37.86
C GLN A 460 -42.94 -32.68 -38.56
N LEU A 461 -44.26 -32.53 -38.40
CA LEU A 461 -44.99 -31.38 -38.94
C LEU A 461 -44.60 -30.06 -38.26
N LEU A 462 -44.30 -30.09 -36.96
CA LEU A 462 -43.82 -28.95 -36.21
C LEU A 462 -42.43 -28.54 -36.70
N GLU A 463 -41.53 -29.49 -36.94
CA GLU A 463 -40.21 -29.23 -37.49
C GLU A 463 -40.28 -28.60 -38.89
N GLU A 464 -41.12 -29.14 -39.77
CA GLU A 464 -41.33 -28.61 -41.12
C GLU A 464 -41.96 -27.20 -41.09
N LEU A 465 -42.96 -26.98 -40.23
CA LEU A 465 -43.57 -25.67 -40.02
C LEU A 465 -42.55 -24.67 -39.49
N LEU A 466 -41.78 -25.01 -38.46
CA LEU A 466 -40.78 -24.12 -37.88
C LEU A 466 -39.70 -23.76 -38.89
N THR A 467 -39.25 -24.73 -39.70
CA THR A 467 -38.27 -24.50 -40.76
C THR A 467 -38.83 -23.56 -41.82
N GLN A 468 -40.04 -23.83 -42.31
CA GLN A 468 -40.69 -23.01 -43.34
C GLN A 468 -41.07 -21.62 -42.83
N LEU A 469 -41.53 -21.51 -41.59
CA LEU A 469 -41.85 -20.25 -40.92
C LEU A 469 -40.59 -19.40 -40.76
N THR A 470 -39.50 -19.98 -40.29
CA THR A 470 -38.22 -19.28 -40.11
C THR A 470 -37.68 -18.78 -41.44
N SER A 471 -37.72 -19.62 -42.48
CA SER A 471 -37.35 -19.26 -43.84
C SER A 471 -38.21 -18.11 -44.40
N SER A 472 -39.52 -18.20 -44.20
CA SER A 472 -40.49 -17.22 -44.71
C SER A 472 -40.40 -15.88 -43.98
N ILE A 473 -40.26 -15.90 -42.64
CA ILE A 473 -40.03 -14.69 -41.82
C ILE A 473 -38.71 -14.02 -42.22
N THR A 474 -37.64 -14.79 -42.42
CA THR A 474 -36.34 -14.23 -42.84
C THR A 474 -36.45 -13.57 -44.21
N SER A 475 -37.15 -14.22 -45.16
CA SER A 475 -37.37 -13.67 -46.49
C SER A 475 -38.23 -12.40 -46.49
N GLU A 476 -39.26 -12.34 -45.65
CA GLU A 476 -40.16 -11.19 -45.56
C GLU A 476 -39.53 -10.01 -44.79
N ILE A 477 -38.76 -10.32 -43.74
CA ILE A 477 -37.98 -9.33 -42.99
C ILE A 477 -36.97 -8.64 -43.90
N GLN A 478 -36.40 -9.33 -44.89
CA GLN A 478 -35.47 -8.75 -45.88
C GLN A 478 -36.13 -7.72 -46.83
N GLY A 479 -37.46 -7.56 -46.80
CA GLY A 479 -38.13 -6.44 -47.46
C GLY A 479 -37.61 -5.10 -46.93
N GLN A 480 -37.24 -4.18 -47.83
CA GLN A 480 -36.55 -2.93 -47.48
C GLN A 480 -37.32 -2.06 -46.47
N GLU A 481 -38.65 -2.10 -46.49
CA GLU A 481 -39.50 -1.33 -45.58
C GLU A 481 -39.51 -1.93 -44.16
N SER A 482 -39.65 -3.26 -44.06
CA SER A 482 -39.65 -4.00 -42.79
C SER A 482 -38.30 -3.92 -42.08
N LEU A 483 -37.18 -4.02 -42.82
CA LEU A 483 -35.83 -3.84 -42.27
C LEU A 483 -35.66 -2.44 -41.68
N ALA A 484 -36.00 -1.39 -42.43
CA ALA A 484 -35.81 -0.01 -41.98
C ALA A 484 -36.62 0.28 -40.72
N GLN A 485 -37.86 -0.24 -40.64
CA GLN A 485 -38.70 -0.09 -39.46
C GLN A 485 -38.14 -0.85 -38.24
N MET A 486 -37.62 -2.06 -38.46
CA MET A 486 -36.99 -2.85 -37.39
C MET A 486 -35.70 -2.21 -36.89
N GLU A 487 -34.84 -1.73 -37.79
CA GLU A 487 -33.61 -1.01 -37.45
C GLU A 487 -33.90 0.24 -36.60
N SER A 488 -34.95 1.00 -36.94
CA SER A 488 -35.40 2.15 -36.14
C SER A 488 -35.83 1.72 -34.73
N LEU A 489 -36.69 0.71 -34.61
CA LEU A 489 -37.21 0.27 -33.32
C LEU A 489 -36.12 -0.32 -32.41
N ILE A 490 -35.16 -1.05 -32.99
CA ILE A 490 -34.00 -1.57 -32.23
C ILE A 490 -33.11 -0.42 -31.78
N ASN A 491 -32.90 0.59 -32.64
CA ASN A 491 -32.11 1.76 -32.27
C ASN A 491 -32.77 2.54 -31.11
N ASP A 492 -34.09 2.73 -31.17
CA ASP A 492 -34.86 3.39 -30.11
C ASP A 492 -34.81 2.59 -28.79
N LEU A 493 -34.95 1.26 -28.86
CA LEU A 493 -34.79 0.38 -27.70
C LEU A 493 -33.39 0.49 -27.09
N LEU A 494 -32.34 0.51 -27.92
CA LEU A 494 -30.96 0.65 -27.46
C LEU A 494 -30.71 2.01 -26.80
N GLU A 495 -31.35 3.06 -27.29
CA GLU A 495 -31.33 4.39 -26.68
C GLU A 495 -32.04 4.37 -25.31
N GLU A 496 -33.19 3.73 -25.21
CA GLU A 496 -33.92 3.55 -23.95
C GLU A 496 -33.12 2.71 -22.94
N VAL A 497 -32.39 1.69 -23.39
CA VAL A 497 -31.52 0.88 -22.53
C VAL A 497 -30.36 1.70 -22.00
N LYS A 498 -29.73 2.51 -22.85
CA LYS A 498 -28.65 3.43 -22.47
C LYS A 498 -29.12 4.41 -21.38
N ILE A 499 -30.33 4.95 -21.49
CA ILE A 499 -30.86 5.90 -20.51
C ILE A 499 -31.28 5.19 -19.21
N ASN A 500 -32.04 4.11 -19.29
CA ASN A 500 -32.70 3.53 -18.10
C ASN A 500 -31.82 2.59 -17.27
N TYR A 501 -30.83 1.94 -17.88
CA TYR A 501 -30.06 0.87 -17.23
C TYR A 501 -28.60 1.25 -16.99
N VAL A 502 -27.99 2.06 -17.87
CA VAL A 502 -26.58 2.43 -17.71
C VAL A 502 -26.37 3.42 -16.57
N GLU A 503 -27.30 4.36 -16.37
CA GLU A 503 -27.24 5.32 -15.26
C GLU A 503 -27.38 4.62 -13.88
N ARG A 504 -28.06 3.47 -13.83
CA ARG A 504 -28.25 2.63 -12.63
C ARG A 504 -27.11 1.67 -12.31
N LEU A 505 -26.22 1.38 -13.28
CA LEU A 505 -25.07 0.50 -13.07
C LEU A 505 -24.00 1.12 -12.17
N SER A 506 -24.08 2.44 -11.90
CA SER A 506 -23.21 3.14 -10.95
C SER A 506 -23.42 2.71 -9.48
N GLU A 507 -24.56 2.09 -9.15
CA GLU A 507 -24.90 1.69 -7.77
C GLU A 507 -24.64 0.20 -7.46
N GLU A 508 -24.37 -0.65 -8.46
CA GLU A 508 -24.22 -2.10 -8.27
C GLU A 508 -22.74 -2.51 -8.16
N ASP A 509 -22.41 -3.33 -7.15
CA ASP A 509 -21.05 -3.68 -6.74
C ASP A 509 -20.22 -4.30 -7.89
N VAL A 510 -19.43 -3.47 -8.55
CA VAL A 510 -18.41 -3.79 -9.57
C VAL A 510 -17.50 -4.98 -9.18
N GLU A 511 -17.35 -5.23 -7.88
CA GLU A 511 -16.61 -6.36 -7.32
C GLU A 511 -17.20 -7.73 -7.77
N ASP A 512 -18.53 -7.87 -7.83
CA ASP A 512 -19.21 -9.11 -8.21
C ASP A 512 -19.00 -9.45 -9.70
N ILE A 513 -19.02 -8.42 -10.57
CA ILE A 513 -18.79 -8.57 -12.01
C ILE A 513 -17.35 -9.03 -12.29
N LEU A 514 -16.38 -8.48 -11.55
CA LEU A 514 -14.97 -8.86 -11.68
C LEU A 514 -14.69 -10.28 -11.18
N GLU A 515 -15.35 -10.73 -10.11
CA GLU A 515 -15.25 -12.12 -9.65
C GLU A 515 -15.85 -13.11 -10.66
N GLN A 516 -17.01 -12.81 -11.22
CA GLN A 516 -17.66 -13.66 -12.23
C GLN A 516 -16.84 -13.76 -13.52
N THR A 517 -16.26 -12.64 -13.97
CA THR A 517 -15.39 -12.62 -15.16
C THR A 517 -14.12 -13.45 -14.97
N ARG A 518 -13.57 -13.46 -13.75
CA ARG A 518 -12.43 -14.32 -13.39
C ARG A 518 -12.82 -15.80 -13.39
N ALA A 519 -14.01 -16.15 -12.91
CA ALA A 519 -14.52 -17.51 -12.92
C ALA A 519 -14.75 -18.04 -14.35
N LEU A 520 -15.33 -17.23 -15.24
CA LEU A 520 -15.55 -17.59 -16.64
C LEU A 520 -14.23 -17.84 -17.39
N ARG A 521 -13.22 -16.98 -17.21
CA ARG A 521 -11.89 -17.18 -17.82
C ARG A 521 -11.16 -18.44 -17.31
N GLN A 522 -11.53 -18.97 -16.15
CA GLN A 522 -11.01 -20.24 -15.65
C GLN A 522 -11.73 -21.46 -16.24
N MET A 523 -12.94 -21.29 -16.78
CA MET A 523 -13.68 -22.36 -17.46
C MET A 523 -13.33 -22.47 -18.94
N THR A 524 -12.89 -21.38 -19.57
CA THR A 524 -12.52 -21.34 -21.00
C THR A 524 -11.03 -21.61 -21.27
N ARG A 525 -10.26 -22.04 -20.27
CA ARG A 525 -8.88 -22.52 -20.38
C ARG A 525 -8.77 -23.90 -19.77
#